data_AF-L8JPV2-F1
#
_entry.id   AF-L8JPV2-F1
#
_cell.length_a   1.000
_cell.length_b   1.000
_cell.length_c   1.000
_cell.angle_alpha   90.00
_cell.angle_beta   90.00
_cell.angle_gamma   90.00
#
_symmetry.space_group_name_H-M   'P 1'
#
loop_
_entity.id
_entity.type
_entity.pdbx_description
1 polymer ?
#
loop_
_entity_poly.entity_id
_entity_poly.type
_entity_poly.pdbx_seq_one_letter_code
_entity_poly.pdbx_strand_id
1 'polypeptide(L)'
;MSILTSLIRKPINYVEHRIADAKEHIREEIAEKVSQVIVYAALGILMFFFTLFVSIGLAVLFNVWLETAVWGYFIVGGIYLLLFGILFLIRKKDYLARKARQYADYFVKGIYRA
;
A
#
# COMPACT_ATOMS: atom_id res chain seq x y z
N MET A 1 -39.26 -44.27 8.95
CA MET A 1 -38.97 -42.83 8.74
C MET A 1 -37.56 -42.38 9.17
N SER A 2 -36.63 -43.30 9.52
CA SER A 2 -35.30 -42.99 10.09
C SER A 2 -34.15 -42.88 9.05
N ILE A 3 -34.32 -43.49 7.87
CA ILE A 3 -33.25 -43.60 6.86
C ILE A 3 -33.16 -42.34 5.97
N LEU A 4 -34.30 -41.71 5.69
CA LEU A 4 -34.36 -40.46 4.91
C LEU A 4 -33.70 -39.29 5.65
N THR A 5 -33.88 -39.19 6.97
CA THR A 5 -33.27 -38.16 7.81
C THR A 5 -31.76 -38.33 7.94
N SER A 6 -31.23 -39.56 7.96
CA SER A 6 -29.79 -39.80 8.02
C SER A 6 -29.08 -39.52 6.68
N LEU A 7 -29.74 -39.83 5.55
CA LEU A 7 -29.22 -39.57 4.21
C LEU A 7 -29.22 -38.08 3.84
N ILE A 8 -30.20 -37.31 4.33
CA ILE A 8 -30.30 -35.86 4.08
C ILE A 8 -29.40 -35.04 5.02
N ARG A 9 -29.17 -35.50 6.26
CA ARG A 9 -28.30 -34.80 7.23
C ARG A 9 -26.81 -34.84 6.88
N LYS A 10 -26.31 -35.93 6.31
CA LYS A 10 -24.88 -36.03 5.92
C LYS A 10 -24.45 -34.95 4.90
N PRO A 11 -25.14 -34.75 3.76
CA PRO A 11 -24.77 -33.71 2.81
C PRO A 11 -25.03 -32.30 3.35
N ILE A 12 -26.06 -32.11 4.18
CA ILE A 12 -26.31 -30.82 4.84
C ILE A 12 -25.18 -30.45 5.80
N ASN A 13 -24.80 -31.35 6.70
CA ASN A 13 -23.69 -31.12 7.63
C ASN A 13 -22.36 -30.92 6.87
N TYR A 14 -22.17 -31.61 5.74
CA TYR A 14 -21.00 -31.42 4.90
C TYR A 14 -20.97 -30.01 4.26
N VAL A 15 -22.10 -29.55 3.71
CA VAL A 15 -22.21 -28.18 3.18
C VAL A 15 -22.04 -27.15 4.28
N GLU A 16 -22.59 -27.40 5.47
CA GLU A 16 -22.49 -26.51 6.63
C GLU A 16 -21.05 -26.39 7.13
N HIS A 17 -20.29 -27.49 7.20
CA HIS A 17 -18.85 -27.45 7.48
C HIS A 17 -18.07 -26.72 6.39
N ARG A 18 -18.33 -26.98 5.10
CA ARG A 18 -17.65 -26.25 4.01
C ARG A 18 -17.90 -24.74 4.05
N ILE A 19 -19.10 -24.32 4.45
CA ILE A 19 -19.43 -22.90 4.63
C ILE A 19 -18.73 -22.32 5.85
N ALA A 20 -18.61 -23.07 6.94
CA ALA A 20 -17.87 -22.67 8.13
C ALA A 20 -16.38 -22.50 7.82
N ASP A 21 -15.76 -23.49 7.19
CA ASP A 21 -14.36 -23.45 6.75
C ASP A 21 -14.10 -22.25 5.81
N ALA A 22 -14.99 -22.00 4.86
CA ALA A 22 -14.88 -20.86 3.95
C ALA A 22 -14.97 -19.51 4.67
N LYS A 23 -15.87 -19.37 5.66
CA LYS A 23 -15.96 -18.16 6.48
C LYS A 23 -14.71 -17.93 7.32
N GLU A 24 -14.12 -18.99 7.82
CA GLU A 24 -12.91 -18.93 8.65
C GLU A 24 -11.70 -18.52 7.82
N HIS A 25 -11.49 -19.15 6.65
CA HIS A 25 -10.44 -18.73 5.71
C HIS A 25 -10.58 -17.27 5.26
N ILE A 26 -11.79 -16.80 4.98
CA ILE A 26 -12.02 -15.39 4.63
C ILE A 26 -11.60 -14.46 5.79
N ARG A 27 -11.88 -14.85 7.04
CA ARG A 27 -11.46 -14.06 8.22
C ARG A 27 -9.95 -14.05 8.39
N GLU A 28 -9.29 -15.19 8.21
CA GLU A 28 -7.83 -15.31 8.28
C GLU A 28 -7.15 -14.45 7.21
N GLU A 29 -7.57 -14.57 5.95
CA GLU A 29 -7.04 -13.75 4.84
C GLU A 29 -7.21 -12.26 5.13
N ILE A 30 -8.41 -11.83 5.55
CA ILE A 30 -8.65 -10.42 5.86
C ILE A 30 -7.77 -9.95 7.03
N ALA A 31 -7.65 -10.75 8.09
CA ALA A 31 -6.82 -10.41 9.24
C ALA A 31 -5.35 -10.25 8.86
N GLU A 32 -4.83 -11.15 8.02
CA GLU A 32 -3.46 -11.06 7.51
C GLU A 32 -3.26 -9.79 6.69
N LYS A 33 -4.17 -9.47 5.76
CA LYS A 33 -4.03 -8.26 4.94
C LYS A 33 -4.16 -6.98 5.73
N VAL A 34 -5.08 -6.93 6.68
CA VAL A 34 -5.22 -5.77 7.56
C VAL A 34 -3.93 -5.57 8.36
N SER A 35 -3.35 -6.64 8.90
CA SER A 35 -2.07 -6.57 9.63
C SER A 35 -0.93 -6.03 8.75
N GLN A 36 -0.80 -6.56 7.53
CA GLN A 36 0.20 -6.09 6.56
C GLN A 36 0.01 -4.61 6.21
N VAL A 37 -1.23 -4.18 5.95
CA VAL A 37 -1.55 -2.76 5.64
C VAL A 37 -1.16 -1.85 6.80
N ILE A 38 -1.42 -2.24 8.05
CA ILE A 38 -1.05 -1.46 9.23
C ILE A 38 0.47 -1.27 9.30
N VAL A 39 1.25 -2.33 9.09
CA VAL A 39 2.71 -2.27 9.10
C VAL A 39 3.24 -1.36 7.98
N TYR A 40 2.74 -1.54 6.76
CA TYR A 40 3.15 -0.70 5.63
C TYR A 40 2.73 0.77 5.80
N ALA A 41 1.56 1.03 6.37
CA ALA A 41 1.11 2.38 6.69
C ALA A 41 2.04 3.03 7.73
N ALA A 42 2.41 2.31 8.80
CA ALA A 42 3.34 2.79 9.80
C ALA A 42 4.73 3.10 9.20
N LEU A 43 5.27 2.20 8.38
CA LEU A 43 6.53 2.42 7.66
C LEU A 43 6.43 3.61 6.69
N GLY A 44 5.31 3.75 5.98
CA GLY A 44 5.06 4.85 5.06
C GLY A 44 5.02 6.20 5.77
N ILE A 45 4.36 6.28 6.93
CA ILE A 45 4.33 7.48 7.77
C ILE A 45 5.75 7.82 8.25
N LEU A 46 6.51 6.83 8.72
CA LEU A 46 7.88 7.05 9.19
C LEU A 46 8.79 7.55 8.06
N MET A 47 8.68 6.95 6.87
CA MET A 47 9.45 7.36 5.69
C MET A 47 9.06 8.77 5.21
N PHE A 48 7.79 9.14 5.33
CA PHE A 48 7.30 10.48 5.04
C PHE A 48 7.92 11.52 5.98
N PHE A 49 7.92 11.27 7.29
CA PHE A 49 8.57 12.15 8.26
C PHE A 49 10.09 12.24 8.04
N PHE A 50 10.74 11.12 7.80
CA PHE A 50 12.17 11.10 7.47
C PHE A 50 12.48 12.00 6.26
N THR A 51 11.71 11.85 5.18
CA THR A 51 11.88 12.67 3.96
C THR A 51 11.62 14.15 4.24
N LEU A 52 10.58 14.49 5.02
CA LEU A 52 10.31 15.87 5.42
C LEU A 52 11.48 16.48 6.20
N PHE A 53 11.99 15.79 7.20
CA PHE A 53 13.10 16.30 8.01
C PHE A 53 14.39 16.45 7.20
N VAL A 54 14.69 15.49 6.32
CA VAL A 54 15.84 15.61 5.39
C VAL A 54 15.67 16.81 4.47
N SER A 55 14.47 17.05 3.94
CA SER A 55 14.18 18.20 3.08
C SER A 55 14.38 19.53 3.79
N ILE A 56 13.86 19.64 5.01
CA ILE A 56 14.03 20.84 5.85
C ILE A 56 15.51 21.03 6.19
N GLY A 57 16.21 19.96 6.57
CA GLY A 57 17.64 20.00 6.86
C GLY A 57 18.48 20.46 5.67
N LEU A 58 18.18 19.94 4.47
CA LEU A 58 18.82 20.38 3.22
C LEU A 58 18.53 21.85 2.92
N ALA A 59 17.29 22.29 3.10
CA ALA A 59 16.92 23.69 2.88
C ALA A 59 17.68 24.64 3.83
N VAL A 60 17.79 24.26 5.12
CA VAL A 60 18.57 25.02 6.10
C VAL A 60 20.07 25.01 5.76
N LEU A 61 20.61 23.87 5.32
CA LEU A 61 22.00 23.79 4.88
C LEU A 61 22.29 24.74 3.72
N PHE A 62 21.40 24.77 2.71
CA PHE A 62 21.52 25.71 1.60
C PHE A 62 21.36 27.18 2.05
N ASN A 63 20.48 27.47 3.00
CA ASN A 63 20.33 28.81 3.57
C ASN A 63 21.63 29.31 4.22
N VAL A 64 22.30 28.45 5.00
CA VAL A 64 23.59 28.79 5.63
C VAL A 64 24.67 29.02 4.56
N TRP A 65 24.74 28.18 3.53
CA TRP A 65 25.74 28.32 2.46
C TRP A 65 25.54 29.55 1.58
N LEU A 66 24.29 29.96 1.38
CA LEU A 66 23.93 31.12 0.56
C LEU A 66 23.85 32.41 1.38
N GLU A 67 24.13 32.35 2.70
CA GLU A 67 23.96 33.47 3.65
C GLU A 67 22.56 34.12 3.57
N THR A 68 21.53 33.33 3.26
CA THR A 68 20.17 33.82 3.09
C THR A 68 19.16 33.02 3.89
N ALA A 69 18.09 33.66 4.37
CA ALA A 69 17.11 33.02 5.24
C ALA A 69 16.10 32.11 4.51
N VAL A 70 15.92 32.28 3.19
CA VAL A 70 14.74 31.74 2.48
C VAL A 70 15.08 30.93 1.22
N TRP A 71 16.21 31.19 0.55
CA TRP A 71 16.47 30.64 -0.79
C TRP A 71 16.65 29.12 -0.81
N GLY A 72 17.16 28.52 0.25
CA GLY A 72 17.28 27.07 0.39
C GLY A 72 15.94 26.33 0.33
N TYR A 73 14.86 26.93 0.84
CA TYR A 73 13.51 26.36 0.72
C TYR A 73 12.99 26.42 -0.72
N PHE A 74 13.25 27.53 -1.43
CA PHE A 74 12.89 27.67 -2.84
C PHE A 74 13.65 26.69 -3.74
N ILE A 75 14.93 26.45 -3.46
CA ILE A 75 15.75 25.49 -4.21
C ILE A 75 15.23 24.07 -4.00
N VAL A 76 15.05 23.65 -2.75
CA VAL A 76 14.53 22.30 -2.44
C VAL A 76 13.11 22.12 -2.99
N GLY A 77 12.24 23.11 -2.82
CA GLY A 77 10.90 23.11 -3.40
C GLY A 77 10.91 23.08 -4.94
N GLY A 78 11.82 23.81 -5.57
CA GLY A 78 12.03 23.81 -7.02
C GLY A 78 12.49 22.44 -7.55
N ILE A 79 13.37 21.75 -6.82
CA ILE A 79 13.78 20.38 -7.15
C ILE A 79 12.58 19.44 -7.10
N TYR A 80 11.73 19.52 -6.07
CA TYR A 80 10.51 18.72 -5.98
C TYR A 80 9.52 19.04 -7.10
N LEU A 81 9.38 20.30 -7.48
CA LEU A 81 8.51 20.73 -8.58
C LEU A 81 9.03 20.21 -9.93
N LEU A 82 10.36 20.25 -10.15
CA LEU A 82 11.00 19.66 -11.33
C LEU A 82 10.79 18.15 -11.39
N LEU A 83 11.03 17.45 -10.28
CA LEU A 83 10.75 16.00 -10.17
C LEU A 83 9.28 15.69 -10.49
N PHE A 84 8.35 16.46 -9.93
CA PHE A 84 6.93 16.31 -10.21
C PHE A 84 6.61 16.56 -11.69
N GLY A 85 7.18 17.62 -12.29
CA GLY A 85 7.03 17.92 -13.71
C GLY A 85 7.55 16.79 -14.61
N ILE A 86 8.74 16.25 -14.30
CA ILE A 86 9.32 15.11 -15.01
C ILE A 86 8.41 13.88 -14.89
N LEU A 87 7.95 13.56 -13.68
CA LEU A 87 7.01 12.46 -13.47
C LEU A 87 5.69 12.66 -14.22
N PHE A 88 5.18 13.90 -14.28
CA PHE A 88 3.97 14.25 -14.99
C PHE A 88 4.13 14.12 -16.52
N LEU A 89 5.29 14.52 -17.06
CA LEU A 89 5.66 14.35 -18.47
C LEU A 89 5.81 12.87 -18.83
N ILE A 90 6.46 12.08 -17.97
CA ILE A 90 6.62 10.64 -18.19
C ILE A 90 5.28 9.90 -18.00
N ARG A 91 4.36 10.38 -17.14
CA ARG A 91 3.02 9.78 -16.99
C ARG A 91 2.23 9.75 -18.30
N LYS A 92 2.44 10.72 -19.21
CA LYS A 92 1.83 10.69 -20.56
C LYS A 92 2.37 9.56 -21.45
N LYS A 93 3.58 9.06 -21.18
CA LYS A 93 4.03 7.77 -21.69
C LYS A 93 3.45 6.71 -20.77
N ASP A 94 2.49 5.92 -21.25
CA ASP A 94 1.80 4.84 -20.51
C ASP A 94 2.71 3.81 -19.78
N TYR A 95 4.03 3.94 -19.89
CA TYR A 95 5.01 3.13 -19.20
C TYR A 95 4.91 3.21 -17.66
N LEU A 96 4.84 4.41 -17.07
CA LEU A 96 4.76 4.54 -15.60
C LEU A 96 3.38 4.15 -15.06
N ALA A 97 2.29 4.47 -15.76
CA ALA A 97 0.95 4.08 -15.36
C ALA A 97 0.74 2.56 -15.43
N ARG A 98 1.38 1.88 -16.40
CA ARG A 98 1.41 0.41 -16.48
C ARG A 98 2.27 -0.21 -15.39
N LYS A 99 3.46 0.34 -15.11
CA LYS A 99 4.35 -0.18 -14.07
C LYS A 99 3.80 0.07 -12.67
N ALA A 100 3.21 1.25 -12.42
CA ALA A 100 2.51 1.56 -11.16
C ALA A 100 1.26 0.70 -10.97
N ARG A 101 0.49 0.43 -12.03
CA ARG A 101 -0.58 -0.58 -11.98
C ARG A 101 -0.03 -1.98 -11.76
N GLN A 102 1.11 -2.33 -12.35
CA GLN A 102 1.75 -3.62 -12.15
C GLN A 102 2.26 -3.79 -10.71
N TYR A 103 2.84 -2.74 -10.09
CA TYR A 103 3.19 -2.74 -8.67
C TYR A 103 1.96 -2.75 -7.78
N ALA A 104 0.91 -1.98 -8.13
CA ALA A 104 -0.37 -2.02 -7.42
C ALA A 104 -1.03 -3.41 -7.53
N ASP A 105 -0.96 -4.06 -8.69
CA ASP A 105 -1.47 -5.42 -8.91
C ASP A 105 -0.60 -6.48 -8.25
N TYR A 106 0.72 -6.30 -8.18
CA TYR A 106 1.61 -7.15 -7.38
C TYR A 106 1.36 -6.97 -5.89
N PHE A 107 1.06 -5.76 -5.45
CA PHE A 107 0.68 -5.45 -4.07
C PHE A 107 -0.69 -6.08 -3.75
N VAL A 108 -1.68 -5.93 -4.63
CA VAL A 108 -3.04 -6.48 -4.53
C VAL A 108 -3.07 -8.00 -4.70
N LYS A 109 -2.15 -8.60 -5.46
CA LYS A 109 -2.01 -10.07 -5.58
C LYS A 109 -1.13 -10.66 -4.48
N GLY A 110 -0.19 -9.92 -3.89
CA GLY A 110 0.56 -10.35 -2.70
C GLY A 110 -0.37 -10.46 -1.49
N ILE A 111 -1.06 -9.38 -1.15
CA ILE A 111 -2.51 -9.31 -1.32
C ILE A 111 -3.33 -10.62 -1.23
N TYR A 112 -3.68 -11.19 -2.38
CA TYR A 112 -4.58 -12.33 -2.49
C TYR A 112 -3.91 -13.72 -2.44
N ARG A 113 -2.58 -13.82 -2.30
CA ARG A 113 -1.83 -15.10 -2.38
C ARG A 113 -0.92 -15.42 -1.19
N ALA A 114 -0.58 -14.44 -0.36
CA ALA A 114 -0.06 -14.70 0.99
C ALA A 114 -1.27 -14.86 1.90
#